data_AF-A0A7K4YJ11-F1
#
_entry.id   AF-A0A7K4YJ11-F1
#
_cell.length_a   1.000
_cell.length_b   1.000
_cell.length_c   1.000
_cell.angle_alpha   90.00
_cell.angle_beta   90.00
_cell.angle_gamma   90.00
#
_symmetry.space_group_name_H-M   'P 1'
#
loop_
_entity.id
_entity.type
_entity.pdbx_description
1 polymer ?
#
loop_
_entity_poly.entity_id
_entity_poly.type
_entity_poly.pdbx_seq_one_letter_code
_entity_poly.pdbx_strand_id
1 'polypeptide(L)'
;ARSCTLPVMGLCHSTNSETLPLPCTLIGCWKNDLGSHMIITDADKKGNFHGFYDTAMKDTPNKVQWSPLRGSLHPTDTSTTFGLTVNWNFSEAITVFTGQSFVDEDGKEILKTMWLLRSHVDNMKDDWKATR
;
A
#
# COMPACT_ATOMS: atom_id res chain seq x y z
N ALA A 1 18.11 18.20 0.19
CA ALA A 1 17.23 17.16 0.76
C ALA A 1 16.32 16.66 -0.34
N ARG A 2 16.42 15.39 -0.76
CA ARG A 2 15.45 14.82 -1.70
C ARG A 2 14.14 14.64 -0.91
N SER A 3 13.10 15.35 -1.32
CA SER A 3 11.78 15.27 -0.71
C SER A 3 11.22 13.87 -0.99
N CYS A 4 11.27 12.98 -0.01
CA CYS A 4 10.52 11.73 -0.05
C CYS A 4 9.05 12.09 0.15
N THR A 5 8.36 12.42 -0.94
CA THR A 5 6.92 12.62 -0.91
C THR A 5 6.27 11.28 -0.62
N LEU A 6 5.65 11.16 0.55
CA LEU A 6 4.92 9.97 0.96
C LEU A 6 3.75 9.77 -0.01
N PRO A 7 3.57 8.58 -0.63
CA PRO A 7 2.42 8.36 -1.48
C PRO A 7 1.15 8.45 -0.62
N VAL A 8 0.36 9.48 -0.89
CA VAL A 8 -0.97 9.65 -0.33
C VAL A 8 -1.90 8.79 -1.16
N MET A 9 -2.59 7.83 -0.55
CA MET A 9 -3.56 6.98 -1.26
C MET A 9 -4.98 7.46 -0.97
N GLY A 10 -5.79 7.65 -2.00
CA GLY A 10 -7.22 7.95 -1.90
C GLY A 10 -8.09 6.87 -2.55
N LEU A 11 -9.34 6.73 -2.09
CA LEU A 11 -10.32 5.79 -2.64
C LEU A 11 -10.59 6.04 -4.13
N CYS A 12 -10.70 4.97 -4.92
CA CYS A 12 -10.86 5.08 -6.37
C CYS A 12 -12.27 5.55 -6.80
N HIS A 13 -13.34 5.28 -6.04
CA HIS A 13 -14.70 5.84 -6.21
C HIS A 13 -15.54 5.60 -4.94
N SER A 14 -16.30 6.60 -4.47
CA SER A 14 -17.29 6.46 -3.39
C SER A 14 -18.61 5.92 -3.96
N THR A 15 -19.07 4.77 -3.48
CA THR A 15 -20.46 4.35 -3.67
C THR A 15 -21.26 4.75 -2.44
N ASN A 16 -22.23 5.65 -2.62
CA ASN A 16 -23.23 5.97 -1.60
C ASN A 16 -23.93 4.69 -1.14
N SER A 17 -23.60 4.22 0.06
CA SER A 17 -24.32 3.17 0.77
C SER A 17 -24.38 3.58 2.22
N GLU A 18 -25.58 3.94 2.68
CA GLU A 18 -25.89 4.10 4.10
C GLU A 18 -25.69 2.76 4.82
N THR A 19 -24.53 2.60 5.44
CA THR A 19 -24.29 1.59 6.47
C THR A 19 -23.43 2.23 7.55
N LEU A 20 -23.87 2.10 8.80
CA LEU A 20 -23.21 2.57 10.02
C LEU A 20 -21.68 2.36 9.95
N PRO A 21 -20.86 3.33 10.40
CA PRO A 21 -19.42 3.29 10.20
C PRO A 21 -18.82 2.14 11.02
N LEU A 22 -18.58 1.01 10.36
CA LEU A 22 -17.61 0.03 10.83
C LEU A 22 -16.23 0.71 10.69
N PRO A 23 -15.37 0.64 11.72
CA PRO A 23 -14.13 1.42 11.76
C PRO A 23 -13.29 1.17 10.50
N CYS A 24 -13.14 2.23 9.69
CA CYS A 24 -12.32 2.41 8.49
C CYS A 24 -11.74 1.11 7.90
N THR A 25 -12.53 0.43 7.06
CA THR A 25 -12.06 -0.75 6.35
C THR A 25 -11.09 -0.34 5.25
N LEU A 26 -9.83 -0.79 5.32
CA LEU A 26 -8.88 -0.60 4.21
C LEU A 26 -9.30 -1.32 2.92
N ILE A 27 -10.35 -2.16 2.98
CA ILE A 27 -10.95 -2.87 1.85
C ILE A 27 -11.44 -1.85 0.82
N GLY A 28 -11.01 -2.03 -0.42
CA GLY A 28 -11.36 -1.13 -1.51
C GLY A 28 -10.20 -0.93 -2.47
N CYS A 29 -10.44 -0.02 -3.41
CA CYS A 29 -9.47 0.39 -4.41
C CYS A 29 -8.88 1.73 -3.99
N TRP A 30 -7.55 1.83 -4.02
CA TRP A 30 -6.79 3.01 -3.65
C TRP A 30 -5.87 3.42 -4.79
N LYS A 31 -5.68 4.72 -4.97
CA LYS A 31 -4.76 5.30 -5.94
C LYS A 31 -3.82 6.26 -5.26
N ASN A 32 -2.52 6.18 -5.56
CA ASN A 32 -1.55 7.14 -5.07
C ASN A 32 -1.30 8.30 -6.04
N ASP A 33 -0.63 9.34 -5.57
CA ASP A 33 -0.29 10.54 -6.37
C ASP A 33 0.64 10.25 -7.57
N LEU A 34 1.31 9.09 -7.56
CA LEU A 34 2.19 8.63 -8.64
C LEU A 34 1.41 7.85 -9.72
N GLY A 35 0.12 7.58 -9.49
CA GLY A 35 -0.75 6.85 -10.40
C GLY A 35 -0.81 5.33 -10.17
N SER A 36 -0.11 4.80 -9.18
CA SER A 36 -0.20 3.39 -8.79
C SER A 36 -1.56 3.08 -8.17
N HIS A 37 -2.06 1.87 -8.40
CA HIS A 37 -3.31 1.37 -7.84
C HIS A 37 -3.05 0.23 -6.86
N MET A 38 -3.84 0.19 -5.80
CA MET A 38 -3.85 -0.88 -4.83
C MET A 38 -5.29 -1.33 -4.60
N ILE A 39 -5.53 -2.64 -4.58
CA ILE A 39 -6.84 -3.21 -4.28
C ILE A 39 -6.66 -4.11 -3.06
N ILE A 40 -7.39 -3.83 -1.98
CA ILE A 40 -7.49 -4.71 -0.81
C ILE A 40 -8.84 -5.41 -0.90
N THR A 41 -8.84 -6.73 -1.01
CA THR A 41 -10.04 -7.50 -1.37
C THR A 41 -10.81 -8.01 -0.16
N ASP A 42 -10.12 -8.33 0.94
CA ASP A 42 -10.74 -8.83 2.17
C ASP A 42 -9.80 -8.64 3.36
N ALA A 43 -10.36 -8.59 4.57
CA ALA A 43 -9.65 -8.56 5.84
C ALA A 43 -10.31 -9.51 6.86
N ASP A 44 -9.53 -10.41 7.45
CA ASP A 44 -10.03 -11.36 8.43
C ASP A 44 -10.22 -10.72 9.83
N LYS A 45 -10.88 -11.44 10.74
CA LYS A 45 -11.13 -10.99 12.12
C LYS A 45 -9.86 -10.77 12.96
N LYS A 46 -8.71 -11.26 12.49
CA LYS A 46 -7.39 -11.06 13.12
C LYS A 46 -6.66 -9.86 12.53
N GLY A 47 -7.27 -9.16 11.58
CA GLY A 47 -6.69 -8.02 10.89
C GLY A 47 -5.75 -8.40 9.75
N ASN A 48 -5.67 -9.65 9.31
CA ASN A 48 -4.87 -9.99 8.13
C ASN A 48 -5.66 -9.68 6.85
N PHE A 49 -5.01 -9.10 5.86
CA PHE A 49 -5.63 -8.81 4.58
C PHE A 49 -4.76 -9.22 3.40
N HIS A 50 -5.40 -9.34 2.24
CA HIS A 50 -4.74 -9.61 0.97
C HIS A 50 -5.28 -8.70 -0.12
N GLY A 51 -4.55 -8.65 -1.24
CA GLY A 51 -4.90 -7.77 -2.33
C GLY A 51 -3.91 -7.83 -3.48
N PHE A 52 -3.97 -6.80 -4.31
CA PHE A 52 -3.07 -6.64 -5.44
C PHE A 52 -2.59 -5.20 -5.58
N TYR A 53 -1.38 -5.04 -6.09
CA TYR A 53 -0.74 -3.75 -6.35
C TYR A 53 -0.35 -3.65 -7.82
N ASP A 54 -0.68 -2.54 -8.45
CA ASP A 54 -0.26 -2.16 -9.80
C ASP A 54 0.52 -0.85 -9.73
N THR A 55 1.82 -0.90 -10.04
CA THR A 55 2.69 0.26 -9.90
C THR A 55 2.77 1.07 -11.19
N ALA A 56 2.60 2.39 -11.09
CA ALA A 56 2.84 3.28 -12.22
C ALA A 56 4.34 3.48 -12.52
N MET A 57 5.22 3.16 -11.56
CA MET A 57 6.67 3.31 -11.70
C MET A 57 7.40 2.00 -11.45
N LYS A 58 8.43 1.72 -12.25
CA LYS A 58 9.29 0.54 -12.14
C LYS A 58 10.75 0.92 -12.37
N ASP A 59 11.65 0.18 -11.73
CA ASP A 59 13.10 0.25 -11.96
C ASP A 59 13.62 -1.05 -12.60
N THR A 60 12.85 -1.56 -13.56
CA THR A 60 13.17 -2.78 -14.30
C THR A 60 12.64 -2.65 -15.73
N PRO A 61 13.31 -3.22 -16.74
CA PRO A 61 12.80 -3.23 -18.11
C PRO A 61 11.51 -4.08 -18.24
N ASN A 62 11.29 -5.05 -17.35
CA ASN A 62 10.17 -5.99 -17.41
C ASN A 62 8.82 -5.27 -17.39
N LYS A 63 7.82 -5.76 -18.14
CA LYS A 63 6.48 -5.18 -18.15
C LYS A 63 5.86 -5.23 -16.74
N VAL A 64 5.25 -4.12 -16.30
CA VAL A 64 4.53 -4.08 -15.01
C VAL A 64 3.39 -5.09 -15.05
N GLN A 65 3.20 -5.78 -13.94
CA GLN A 65 2.12 -6.73 -13.71
C GLN A 65 1.53 -6.51 -12.33
N TRP A 66 0.23 -6.74 -12.20
CA TRP A 66 -0.43 -6.84 -10.91
C TRP A 66 0.33 -7.83 -10.02
N SER A 67 0.71 -7.36 -8.84
CA SER A 67 1.56 -8.09 -7.91
C SER A 67 0.78 -8.33 -6.61
N PRO A 68 0.80 -9.55 -6.05
CA PRO A 68 0.06 -9.85 -4.83
C PRO A 68 0.63 -9.04 -3.66
N LEU A 69 -0.27 -8.58 -2.80
CA LEU A 69 0.08 -8.00 -1.51
C LEU A 69 -0.59 -8.76 -0.36
N ARG A 70 0.07 -8.75 0.79
CA ARG A 70 -0.45 -9.28 2.06
C ARG A 70 -0.06 -8.35 3.18
N GLY A 71 -0.92 -8.20 4.17
CA GLY A 71 -0.66 -7.29 5.27
C GLY A 71 -1.46 -7.60 6.52
N SER A 72 -1.24 -6.78 7.53
CA SER A 72 -2.02 -6.75 8.75
C SER A 72 -2.42 -5.32 9.10
N LEU A 73 -3.57 -5.19 9.74
CA LEU A 73 -4.14 -3.93 10.17
C LEU A 73 -4.54 -3.98 11.65
N HIS A 74 -4.55 -2.81 12.27
CA HIS A 74 -5.01 -2.60 13.64
C HIS A 74 -6.01 -1.43 13.64
N PRO A 75 -7.32 -1.72 13.66
CA PRO A 75 -8.36 -0.70 13.60
C PRO A 75 -8.62 -0.10 14.99
N THR A 76 -8.96 1.18 15.00
CA THR A 76 -9.53 1.93 16.12
C THR A 76 -10.85 2.56 15.67
N ASP A 77 -11.59 3.22 16.56
CA ASP A 77 -12.87 3.85 16.20
C ASP A 77 -12.75 4.90 15.08
N THR A 78 -11.57 5.50 14.88
CA THR A 78 -11.36 6.63 13.95
C THR A 78 -10.24 6.45 12.95
N SER A 79 -9.39 5.43 13.09
CA SER A 79 -8.24 5.21 12.20
C SER A 79 -7.75 3.76 12.23
N THR A 80 -7.01 3.37 11.19
CA THR A 80 -6.41 2.04 11.08
C THR A 80 -4.93 2.20 10.79
N THR A 81 -4.06 1.69 11.66
CA THR A 81 -2.64 1.51 11.34
C THR A 81 -2.45 0.19 10.63
N PHE A 82 -1.54 0.13 9.67
CA PHE A 82 -1.34 -1.08 8.88
C PHE A 82 0.08 -1.22 8.36
N GLY A 83 0.41 -2.47 8.02
CA GLY A 83 1.59 -2.82 7.24
C GLY A 83 1.22 -3.81 6.15
N LEU A 84 1.86 -3.70 5.00
CA LEU A 84 1.72 -4.67 3.92
C LEU A 84 3.04 -4.91 3.20
N THR A 85 3.10 -6.04 2.53
CA THR A 85 4.22 -6.49 1.70
C THR A 85 3.70 -6.76 0.31
N VAL A 86 4.33 -6.19 -0.70
CA VAL A 86 4.11 -6.45 -2.13
C VAL A 86 5.22 -7.35 -2.64
N ASN A 87 4.86 -8.52 -3.14
CA ASN A 87 5.78 -9.44 -3.81
C ASN A 87 5.67 -9.24 -5.33
N TRP A 88 6.69 -8.65 -5.96
CA TRP A 88 6.60 -8.19 -7.34
C TRP A 88 6.62 -9.36 -8.33
N ASN A 89 5.59 -9.48 -9.18
CA ASN A 89 5.49 -10.55 -10.18
C ASN A 89 6.42 -10.38 -11.40
N PHE A 90 7.20 -9.30 -11.43
CA PHE A 90 8.03 -8.91 -12.58
C PHE A 90 9.46 -8.52 -12.18
N SER A 91 9.87 -8.77 -10.93
CA SER A 91 11.24 -8.61 -10.44
C SER A 91 11.48 -9.51 -9.22
N GLU A 92 12.73 -9.63 -8.76
CA GLU A 92 13.09 -10.35 -7.54
C GLU A 92 13.08 -9.43 -6.30
N ALA A 93 12.44 -8.27 -6.41
CA ALA A 93 12.36 -7.31 -5.32
C ALA A 93 11.11 -7.54 -4.47
N ILE A 94 11.10 -6.95 -3.27
CA ILE A 94 9.95 -6.88 -2.39
C ILE A 94 9.79 -5.45 -1.89
N THR A 95 8.56 -4.96 -1.74
CA THR A 95 8.31 -3.66 -1.10
C THR A 95 7.44 -3.84 0.11
N VAL A 96 7.83 -3.23 1.22
CA VAL A 96 6.96 -3.09 2.40
C VAL A 96 6.42 -1.68 2.47
N PHE A 97 5.16 -1.54 2.86
CA PHE A 97 4.54 -0.28 3.21
C PHE A 97 4.07 -0.35 4.66
N THR A 98 4.20 0.76 5.37
CA THR A 98 3.56 0.97 6.67
C THR A 98 2.86 2.31 6.67
N GLY A 99 1.72 2.40 7.34
CA GLY A 99 0.93 3.62 7.29
C GLY A 99 -0.25 3.65 8.24
N GLN A 100 -1.02 4.72 8.09
CA GLN A 100 -2.24 4.97 8.85
C GLN A 100 -3.30 5.60 7.94
N SER A 101 -4.55 5.19 8.13
CA SER A 101 -5.71 5.85 7.52
C SER A 101 -6.11 7.09 8.31
N PHE A 102 -6.53 8.12 7.58
CA PHE A 102 -7.06 9.37 8.11
C PHE A 102 -8.29 9.77 7.30
N VAL A 103 -9.14 10.58 7.90
CA VAL A 103 -10.20 11.32 7.20
C VAL A 103 -9.78 12.78 7.22
N ASP A 104 -9.72 13.44 6.06
CA ASP A 104 -9.39 14.86 5.99
C ASP A 104 -10.58 15.76 6.35
N GLU A 105 -10.35 17.09 6.32
CA GLU A 105 -11.37 18.09 6.67
C GLU A 105 -12.60 18.04 5.74
N ASP A 106 -12.45 17.51 4.53
CA ASP A 106 -13.52 17.34 3.54
C ASP A 106 -14.24 15.99 3.67
N GLY A 107 -13.87 15.17 4.67
CA GLY A 107 -14.46 13.85 4.89
C GLY A 107 -13.88 12.75 3.98
N LYS A 108 -12.78 13.01 3.27
CA LYS A 108 -12.18 12.03 2.36
C LYS A 108 -11.17 11.14 3.09
N GLU A 109 -11.29 9.84 2.86
CA GLU A 109 -10.32 8.87 3.38
C GLU A 109 -8.98 8.95 2.64
N ILE A 110 -7.91 8.97 3.42
CA ILE A 110 -6.53 9.09 2.97
C ILE A 110 -5.67 8.07 3.72
N LEU A 111 -4.82 7.35 2.99
CA LEU A 111 -3.73 6.57 3.58
C LEU A 111 -2.43 7.35 3.48
N LYS A 112 -1.79 7.63 4.62
CA LYS A 112 -0.42 8.13 4.67
C LYS A 112 0.51 6.95 4.89
N THR A 113 1.45 6.75 3.97
CA THR A 113 2.32 5.56 3.98
C THR A 113 3.78 5.93 3.78
N MET A 114 4.67 5.19 4.44
CA MET A 114 6.07 5.06 4.09
C MET A 114 6.30 3.70 3.43
N TRP A 115 7.38 3.57 2.68
CA TRP A 115 7.75 2.31 2.07
C TRP A 115 9.26 2.09 2.08
N LEU A 116 9.65 0.82 2.00
CA LEU A 116 11.01 0.39 1.72
C LEU A 116 10.97 -0.63 0.59
N LEU A 117 11.71 -0.38 -0.48
CA LEU A 117 11.93 -1.33 -1.57
C LEU A 117 13.23 -2.06 -1.31
N ARG A 118 13.16 -3.39 -1.21
CA ARG A 118 14.32 -4.25 -1.11
C ARG A 118 14.56 -4.99 -2.42
N SER A 119 15.68 -4.70 -3.06
CA SER A 119 16.17 -5.40 -4.26
C SER A 119 16.87 -6.71 -3.87
N HIS A 120 16.83 -7.70 -4.77
CA HIS A 120 17.72 -8.84 -4.70
C HIS A 120 19.16 -8.40 -5.01
N VAL A 121 20.14 -8.97 -4.30
CA VAL A 121 21.57 -8.81 -4.57
C VAL A 121 22.26 -10.15 -4.40
N ASP A 122 23.19 -10.47 -5.31
CA ASP A 122 23.89 -11.76 -5.32
C ASP A 122 24.89 -11.92 -4.17
N ASN A 123 25.35 -10.80 -3.59
CA ASN A 123 26.40 -10.80 -2.58
C ASN A 123 26.09 -9.87 -1.40
N MET A 124 26.47 -10.30 -0.19
CA MET A 124 26.31 -9.50 1.03
C MET A 124 27.05 -8.15 0.98
N LYS A 125 28.16 -8.04 0.23
CA LYS A 125 28.88 -6.77 0.05
C LYS A 125 28.07 -5.72 -0.69
N ASP A 126 27.03 -6.12 -1.41
CA ASP A 126 26.12 -5.24 -2.14
C ASP A 126 24.86 -4.88 -1.35
N ASP A 127 24.72 -5.37 -0.11
CA ASP A 127 23.54 -5.13 0.76
C ASP A 127 23.27 -3.64 0.99
N TRP A 128 24.34 -2.84 1.14
CA TRP A 128 24.26 -1.41 1.46
C TRP A 128 23.46 -0.58 0.44
N LYS A 129 23.35 -1.05 -0.81
CA LYS A 129 22.61 -0.38 -1.90
C LYS A 129 21.28 -1.05 -2.24
N ALA A 130 20.91 -2.11 -1.53
CA ALA A 130 19.76 -2.94 -1.87
C ALA A 130 18.43 -2.39 -1.34
N THR A 131 18.44 -1.43 -0.43
CA THR A 131 17.23 -0.81 0.14
C THR A 131 17.10 0.64 -0.31
N ARG A 132 15.89 1.02 -0.75
CA ARG A 132 15.50 2.39 -1.11
C ARG A 132 14.30 2.83 -0.29
#